data_AF-A0A8I0STY5-F1
#
_entry.id   AF-A0A8I0STY5-F1
#
_cell.length_a   1.000
_cell.length_b   1.000
_cell.length_c   1.000
_cell.angle_alpha   90.00
_cell.angle_beta   90.00
_cell.angle_gamma   90.00
#
_symmetry.space_group_name_H-M   'P 1'
#
loop_
_entity.id
_entity.type
_entity.pdbx_description
1 polymer ?
#
loop_
_entity_poly.entity_id
_entity_poly.type
_entity_poly.pdbx_seq_one_letter_code
_entity_poly.pdbx_strand_id
1 'polypeptide(L)'
;MEKIDIVNPVAVAPSPPERVWRTKEQLAALGIWHAISTNSPATSCRDAAHRRYRLGNVGIPLNDELKSLHMIGRFPDGQTRHVLIHARANCRFNLETAQLAVGAVAPMERLDKETLAESYGARYGTVNPFSEAHQFIQVFDRGLLDRYPAPHTMMTNAGDLEWAVEFYPAEVIEILRNVSPQVIVADIVHHRRERRNNLPVFGILTGNGPESGQSLWRQLNGHIHQELMKQKLMYGDLSYPRVIVDSIPEMGLSMELKERLQPVREVVCGGVENLLHAGATHIAIACNTTPYYEKDLQEICAKHGGRFISVVEAVLQYLEKHNLTNLTLMAIPRVANMGEFSAFAPLKDLGVVPMAQRAECYLQELGYLVKRMEPENKGVKELNTLTHAIRSGVDTDHVLIALTEISVLLERFDSKIRRNRAGKNIIDSLEIYAKYLADIYLDALAQEDDPTMDSWE
;
A
#
# COMPACT_ATOMS: atom_id res chain seq x y z
N MET A 1 -7.16 19.82 43.17
CA MET A 1 -7.18 20.58 41.90
C MET A 1 -8.23 19.94 41.04
N GLU A 2 -9.41 20.56 40.95
CA GLU A 2 -10.47 20.14 40.04
C GLU A 2 -9.98 20.31 38.60
N LYS A 3 -10.10 19.26 37.80
CA LYS A 3 -9.91 19.35 36.35
C LYS A 3 -11.10 20.11 35.78
N ILE A 4 -10.85 21.34 35.35
CA ILE A 4 -11.78 22.08 34.51
C ILE A 4 -11.72 21.41 33.14
N ASP A 5 -12.73 20.60 32.83
CA ASP A 5 -12.98 20.14 31.47
C ASP A 5 -13.36 21.36 30.63
N ILE A 6 -12.38 21.89 29.89
CA ILE A 6 -12.62 22.87 28.84
C ILE A 6 -13.34 22.11 27.73
N VAL A 7 -14.67 22.12 27.78
CA VAL A 7 -15.51 21.74 26.65
C VAL A 7 -15.23 22.77 25.56
N ASN A 8 -14.38 22.40 24.60
CA ASN A 8 -14.22 23.17 23.38
C ASN A 8 -15.62 23.29 22.76
N PRO A 9 -16.15 24.52 22.55
CA PRO A 9 -17.41 24.67 21.85
C PRO A 9 -17.24 24.03 20.48
N VAL A 10 -18.03 22.98 20.21
CA VAL A 10 -18.10 22.37 18.88
C VAL A 10 -18.55 23.50 17.96
N ALA A 11 -17.62 24.05 17.19
CA ALA A 11 -17.92 25.08 16.22
C ALA A 11 -19.04 24.55 15.32
N VAL A 12 -20.18 25.24 15.33
CA VAL A 12 -21.29 24.91 14.43
C VAL A 12 -20.74 25.02 13.01
N ALA A 13 -20.70 23.91 12.29
CA ALA A 13 -20.21 23.89 10.93
C ALA A 13 -20.99 24.92 10.09
N PRO A 14 -20.32 25.75 9.28
CA PRO A 14 -21.00 26.75 8.46
C PRO A 14 -22.05 26.07 7.57
N SER A 15 -23.20 26.71 7.39
CA SER A 15 -24.21 26.23 6.44
C SER A 15 -23.58 26.14 5.05
N PRO A 16 -23.82 25.06 4.29
CA PRO A 16 -23.32 24.95 2.91
C PRO A 16 -23.83 26.11 2.04
N PRO A 17 -23.01 26.64 1.11
CA PRO A 17 -23.46 27.55 0.08
C PRO A 17 -24.57 26.95 -0.78
N GLU A 18 -25.41 27.79 -1.40
CA GLU A 18 -26.56 27.37 -2.21
C GLU A 18 -26.19 26.35 -3.30
N ARG A 19 -25.01 26.47 -3.93
CA ARG A 19 -24.57 25.55 -4.97
C ARG A 19 -24.24 24.15 -4.47
N VAL A 20 -23.71 24.07 -3.25
CA VAL A 20 -23.45 22.80 -2.58
C VAL A 20 -24.78 22.13 -2.26
N TRP A 21 -25.76 22.92 -1.81
CA TRP A 21 -27.12 22.43 -1.56
C TRP A 21 -27.78 21.90 -2.84
N ARG A 22 -27.73 22.65 -3.94
CA ARG A 22 -28.26 22.20 -5.25
C ARG A 22 -27.60 20.91 -5.73
N THR A 23 -26.27 20.81 -5.61
CA THR A 23 -25.53 19.59 -5.97
C THR A 23 -26.02 18.39 -5.15
N LYS A 24 -26.16 18.57 -3.83
CA LYS A 24 -26.65 17.54 -2.91
C LYS A 24 -28.09 17.11 -3.25
N GLU A 25 -28.99 18.05 -3.46
CA GLU A 25 -30.39 17.77 -3.82
C GLU A 25 -30.49 17.03 -5.15
N GLN A 26 -29.69 17.42 -6.13
CA GLN A 26 -29.68 16.77 -7.44
C GLN A 26 -29.19 15.32 -7.34
N LEU A 27 -28.10 15.07 -6.61
CA LEU A 27 -27.60 13.70 -6.37
C LEU A 27 -28.64 12.84 -5.66
N ALA A 28 -29.30 13.39 -4.63
CA ALA A 28 -30.36 12.69 -3.92
C ALA A 28 -31.56 12.39 -4.83
N ALA A 29 -31.98 13.34 -5.68
CA ALA A 29 -33.09 13.16 -6.62
C ALA A 29 -32.79 12.09 -7.68
N LEU A 30 -31.52 11.95 -8.06
CA LEU A 30 -31.04 10.91 -8.98
C LEU A 30 -30.79 9.55 -8.31
N GLY A 31 -30.91 9.47 -6.98
CA GLY A 31 -30.62 8.24 -6.22
C GLY A 31 -29.13 7.87 -6.19
N ILE A 32 -28.24 8.83 -6.45
CA ILE A 32 -26.79 8.61 -6.44
C ILE A 32 -26.29 8.64 -4.99
N TRP A 33 -25.55 7.61 -4.58
CA TRP A 33 -24.84 7.65 -3.30
C TRP A 33 -23.79 8.77 -3.30
N HIS A 34 -23.76 9.57 -2.24
CA HIS A 34 -22.80 10.65 -2.09
C HIS A 34 -22.49 10.98 -0.63
N ALA A 35 -21.29 11.53 -0.40
CA ALA A 35 -20.91 12.15 0.86
C ALA A 35 -20.39 13.57 0.62
N ILE A 36 -20.90 14.54 1.37
CA ILE A 36 -20.47 15.93 1.31
C ILE A 36 -19.51 16.21 2.47
N SER A 37 -18.37 16.83 2.18
CA SER A 37 -17.39 17.22 3.21
C SER A 37 -16.90 18.66 3.01
N THR A 38 -16.58 19.32 4.13
CA THR A 38 -15.90 20.61 4.16
C THR A 38 -14.39 20.44 4.11
N ASN A 39 -13.70 21.27 3.34
CA ASN A 39 -12.26 21.25 3.11
C ASN A 39 -11.71 22.68 3.17
N SER A 40 -10.38 22.81 3.23
CA SER A 40 -9.75 24.09 2.92
C SER A 40 -9.94 24.44 1.42
N PRO A 41 -10.06 25.73 1.05
CA PRO A 41 -10.29 26.14 -0.34
C PRO A 41 -9.28 25.51 -1.30
N ALA A 42 -9.70 24.88 -2.39
CA ALA A 42 -8.77 24.26 -3.34
C ALA A 42 -8.90 24.86 -4.74
N THR A 43 -7.79 25.30 -5.36
CA THR A 43 -7.83 25.99 -6.67
C THR A 43 -7.31 25.17 -7.85
N SER A 44 -6.71 24.00 -7.59
CA SER A 44 -6.28 23.04 -8.60
C SER A 44 -6.61 21.62 -8.16
N CYS A 45 -6.51 20.63 -9.06
CA CYS A 45 -6.76 19.23 -8.69
C CYS A 45 -5.76 18.70 -7.65
N ARG A 46 -4.48 19.07 -7.76
CA ARG A 46 -3.45 18.68 -6.78
C ARG A 46 -3.70 19.34 -5.43
N ASP A 47 -4.08 20.60 -5.46
CA ASP A 47 -4.43 21.33 -4.25
C ASP A 47 -5.68 20.74 -3.58
N ALA A 48 -6.68 20.37 -4.39
CA ALA A 48 -7.88 19.68 -3.93
C ALA A 48 -7.53 18.34 -3.29
N ALA A 49 -6.76 17.49 -3.97
CA ALA A 49 -6.32 16.19 -3.47
C ALA A 49 -5.66 16.31 -2.09
N HIS A 50 -4.76 17.28 -1.88
CA HIS A 50 -4.12 17.49 -0.58
C HIS A 50 -5.03 18.08 0.51
N ARG A 51 -6.14 18.72 0.15
CA ARG A 51 -7.06 19.39 1.09
C ARG A 51 -8.33 18.59 1.37
N ARG A 52 -8.63 17.56 0.59
CA ARG A 52 -9.83 16.72 0.78
C ARG A 52 -9.81 16.04 2.13
N TYR A 53 -10.90 16.16 2.87
CA TYR A 53 -11.19 15.36 4.04
C TYR A 53 -11.93 14.10 3.63
N ARG A 54 -11.33 12.93 3.89
CA ARG A 54 -11.91 11.61 3.62
C ARG A 54 -11.44 10.61 4.66
N LEU A 55 -12.37 9.79 5.17
CA LEU A 55 -12.11 8.73 6.14
C LEU A 55 -11.25 9.18 7.35
N GLY A 56 -11.56 10.34 7.93
CA GLY A 56 -10.85 10.85 9.10
C GLY A 56 -9.55 11.59 8.81
N ASN A 57 -9.08 11.62 7.56
CA ASN A 57 -7.79 12.19 7.17
C ASN A 57 -7.95 13.34 6.18
N VAL A 58 -6.95 14.25 6.17
CA VAL A 58 -6.80 15.30 5.16
C VAL A 58 -5.78 14.82 4.13
N GLY A 59 -6.17 14.84 2.86
CA GLY A 59 -5.41 14.30 1.75
C GLY A 59 -6.08 13.06 1.16
N ILE A 60 -6.14 13.01 -0.16
CA ILE A 60 -6.46 11.81 -0.95
C ILE A 60 -5.40 11.61 -2.03
N PRO A 61 -5.22 10.38 -2.53
CA PRO A 61 -4.48 10.13 -3.75
C PRO A 61 -4.99 10.99 -4.92
N LEU A 62 -4.10 11.49 -5.77
CA LEU A 62 -4.49 12.34 -6.91
C LEU A 62 -5.41 11.62 -7.91
N ASN A 63 -5.30 10.30 -7.99
CA ASN A 63 -6.16 9.47 -8.83
C ASN A 63 -7.61 9.35 -8.34
N ASP A 64 -7.90 9.72 -7.10
CA ASP A 64 -9.25 9.75 -6.54
C ASP A 64 -9.93 11.11 -6.73
N GLU A 65 -9.20 12.15 -7.14
CA GLU A 65 -9.78 13.43 -7.54
C GLU A 65 -10.28 13.37 -9.00
N LEU A 66 -11.54 13.72 -9.23
CA LEU A 66 -12.11 13.89 -10.56
C LEU A 66 -11.78 15.28 -11.08
N LYS A 67 -11.08 15.32 -12.21
CA LYS A 67 -10.79 16.51 -12.98
C LYS A 67 -11.84 16.70 -14.07
N SER A 68 -12.39 17.91 -14.14
CA SER A 68 -13.36 18.31 -15.16
C SER A 68 -12.83 19.51 -15.93
N LEU A 69 -13.03 19.52 -17.25
CA LEU A 69 -12.70 20.64 -18.12
C LEU A 69 -13.93 21.05 -18.94
N HIS A 70 -14.20 22.36 -18.98
CA HIS A 70 -15.31 22.94 -19.74
C HIS A 70 -14.79 23.45 -21.08
N MET A 71 -15.34 22.88 -22.14
CA MET A 71 -14.98 23.14 -23.52
C MET A 71 -16.18 23.61 -24.33
N ILE A 72 -15.91 24.26 -25.44
CA ILE A 72 -16.86 24.61 -26.48
C ILE A 72 -16.48 23.84 -27.75
N GLY A 73 -17.45 23.15 -28.36
CA GLY A 73 -17.30 22.47 -29.64
C GLY A 73 -18.20 23.08 -30.71
N ARG A 74 -17.73 23.09 -31.97
CA ARG A 74 -18.55 23.39 -33.15
C ARG A 74 -18.98 22.08 -33.81
N PHE A 75 -20.26 21.97 -34.17
CA PHE A 75 -20.87 20.74 -34.67
C PHE A 75 -21.27 20.85 -36.15
N PRO A 76 -21.56 19.72 -36.83
CA PRO A 76 -21.89 19.71 -38.27
C PRO A 76 -23.10 20.56 -38.65
N ASP A 77 -24.02 20.80 -37.71
CA ASP A 77 -25.19 21.65 -37.87
C ASP A 77 -24.86 23.16 -37.77
N GLY A 78 -23.58 23.50 -37.62
CA GLY A 78 -23.11 24.87 -37.43
C GLY A 78 -23.33 25.40 -36.01
N GLN A 79 -23.94 24.64 -35.11
CA GLN A 79 -24.16 25.06 -33.74
C GLN A 79 -22.90 24.91 -32.90
N THR A 80 -22.80 25.80 -31.92
CA THR A 80 -21.82 25.73 -30.84
C THR A 80 -22.50 25.07 -29.65
N ARG A 81 -21.87 24.06 -29.05
CA ARG A 81 -22.38 23.40 -27.84
C ARG A 81 -21.29 23.26 -26.79
N HIS A 82 -21.72 23.28 -25.54
CA HIS A 82 -20.83 23.11 -24.39
C HIS A 82 -20.57 21.63 -24.14
N VAL A 83 -19.30 21.32 -23.86
CA VAL A 83 -18.81 19.97 -23.61
C VAL A 83 -18.08 19.98 -22.27
N LEU A 84 -18.47 19.09 -21.36
CA LEU A 84 -17.69 18.79 -20.16
C LEU A 84 -16.93 17.50 -20.38
N ILE A 85 -15.62 17.52 -20.15
CA ILE A 85 -14.80 16.30 -20.21
C ILE A 85 -14.28 15.97 -18.81
N HIS A 86 -14.37 14.70 -18.44
CA HIS A 86 -14.09 14.21 -17.10
C HIS A 86 -13.07 13.07 -17.13
N ALA A 87 -12.02 13.19 -16.33
CA ALA A 87 -11.04 12.14 -16.14
C ALA A 87 -10.47 12.22 -14.72
N ARG A 88 -9.68 11.23 -14.33
CA ARG A 88 -8.94 11.29 -13.07
C ARG A 88 -7.89 12.39 -13.13
N ALA A 89 -7.64 13.06 -12.02
CA ALA A 89 -6.74 14.20 -12.03
C ALA A 89 -5.31 13.85 -12.44
N ASN A 90 -4.85 12.64 -12.13
CA ASN A 90 -3.53 12.13 -12.53
C ASN A 90 -3.42 11.74 -14.02
N CYS A 91 -4.49 11.87 -14.82
CA CYS A 91 -4.48 11.58 -16.26
C CYS A 91 -4.38 12.85 -17.11
N ARG A 92 -3.66 12.78 -18.24
CA ARG A 92 -3.55 13.86 -19.24
C ARG A 92 -4.66 13.69 -20.29
N PHE A 93 -5.54 14.68 -20.44
CA PHE A 93 -6.60 14.66 -21.47
C PHE A 93 -6.01 14.52 -22.88
N ASN A 94 -6.70 13.83 -23.77
CA ASN A 94 -6.46 13.78 -25.20
C ASN A 94 -7.63 14.51 -25.88
N LEU A 95 -7.43 15.79 -26.21
CA LEU A 95 -8.51 16.64 -26.72
C LEU A 95 -8.96 16.24 -28.13
N GLU A 96 -8.08 15.61 -28.92
CA GLU A 96 -8.41 15.09 -30.24
C GLU A 96 -9.38 13.92 -30.14
N THR A 97 -9.11 12.95 -29.26
CA THR A 97 -10.03 11.82 -29.07
C THR A 97 -11.34 12.26 -28.41
N ALA A 98 -11.30 13.25 -27.51
CA ALA A 98 -12.51 13.85 -26.97
C ALA A 98 -13.34 14.57 -28.05
N GLN A 99 -12.70 15.33 -28.94
CA GLN A 99 -13.35 16.01 -30.07
C GLN A 99 -14.03 15.00 -31.01
N LEU A 100 -13.32 13.92 -31.36
CA LEU A 100 -13.85 12.84 -32.18
C LEU A 100 -15.03 12.15 -31.49
N ALA A 101 -14.96 11.91 -30.18
CA ALA A 101 -16.01 11.26 -29.41
C ALA A 101 -17.32 12.05 -29.41
N VAL A 102 -17.25 13.39 -29.35
CA VAL A 102 -18.44 14.25 -29.41
C VAL A 102 -18.90 14.55 -30.84
N GLY A 103 -18.09 14.27 -31.86
CA GLY A 103 -18.40 14.60 -33.26
C GLY A 103 -18.26 16.09 -33.58
N ALA A 104 -17.35 16.80 -32.90
CA ALA A 104 -17.06 18.19 -33.19
C ALA A 104 -16.19 18.31 -34.46
N VAL A 105 -16.55 19.25 -35.34
CA VAL A 105 -15.92 19.45 -36.66
C VAL A 105 -14.70 20.38 -36.63
N ALA A 106 -14.45 21.02 -35.48
CA ALA A 106 -13.32 21.90 -35.25
C ALA A 106 -12.68 21.58 -33.88
N PRO A 107 -11.40 21.95 -33.67
CA PRO A 107 -10.77 21.87 -32.36
C PRO A 107 -11.66 22.48 -31.28
N MET A 108 -11.88 21.73 -30.20
CA MET A 108 -12.65 22.26 -29.07
C MET A 108 -11.81 23.31 -28.33
N GLU A 109 -12.45 24.41 -27.96
CA GLU A 109 -11.81 25.52 -27.26
C GLU A 109 -12.17 25.48 -25.77
N ARG A 110 -11.19 25.74 -24.92
CA ARG A 110 -11.41 25.87 -23.49
C ARG A 110 -12.20 27.15 -23.22
N LEU A 111 -13.25 27.07 -22.41
CA LEU A 111 -14.02 28.26 -22.04
C LEU A 111 -13.14 29.21 -21.19
N ASP A 112 -13.11 30.49 -21.49
CA ASP A 112 -12.36 31.45 -20.68
C ASP A 112 -13.00 31.64 -19.28
N LYS A 113 -12.22 32.21 -18.35
CA LYS A 113 -12.62 32.32 -16.94
C LYS A 113 -13.78 33.29 -16.77
N GLU A 114 -13.77 34.38 -17.52
CA GLU A 114 -14.75 35.45 -17.50
C GLU A 114 -16.10 34.93 -17.98
N THR A 115 -16.15 34.26 -19.14
CA THR A 115 -17.38 33.66 -19.68
C THR A 115 -17.92 32.57 -18.76
N LEU A 116 -17.05 31.73 -18.16
CA LEU A 116 -17.47 30.71 -17.19
C LEU A 116 -18.15 31.33 -15.97
N ALA A 117 -17.62 32.45 -15.48
CA ALA A 117 -18.17 33.18 -14.33
C ALA A 117 -19.45 33.94 -14.69
N GLU A 118 -19.54 34.59 -15.85
CA GLU A 118 -20.71 35.36 -16.24
C GLU A 118 -21.90 34.48 -16.63
N SER A 119 -21.65 33.40 -17.38
CA SER A 119 -22.73 32.57 -17.95
C SER A 119 -23.24 31.52 -16.97
N TYR A 120 -22.36 30.98 -16.13
CA TYR A 120 -22.68 29.85 -15.24
C TYR A 120 -22.46 30.19 -13.76
N GLY A 121 -21.97 31.40 -13.47
CA GLY A 121 -21.51 31.76 -12.15
C GLY A 121 -20.31 30.94 -11.68
N ALA A 122 -19.75 30.04 -12.50
CA ALA A 122 -18.77 29.05 -12.09
C ALA A 122 -17.35 29.60 -12.21
N ARG A 123 -16.40 28.91 -11.59
CA ARG A 123 -14.97 29.13 -11.84
C ARG A 123 -14.28 27.79 -12.06
N TYR A 124 -13.12 27.81 -12.68
CA TYR A 124 -12.29 26.61 -12.73
C TYR A 124 -12.04 26.10 -11.31
N GLY A 125 -12.17 24.79 -11.15
CA GLY A 125 -12.22 24.14 -9.84
C GLY A 125 -13.64 23.90 -9.34
N THR A 126 -14.68 24.67 -9.68
CA THR A 126 -16.05 24.40 -9.21
C THR A 126 -16.89 23.60 -10.21
N VAL A 127 -16.38 23.37 -11.42
CA VAL A 127 -17.05 22.58 -12.47
C VAL A 127 -17.05 21.10 -12.09
N ASN A 128 -18.22 20.47 -12.11
CA ASN A 128 -18.44 19.08 -11.75
C ASN A 128 -19.52 18.47 -12.66
N PRO A 129 -19.66 17.13 -12.74
CA PRO A 129 -20.60 16.47 -13.66
C PRO A 129 -22.08 16.61 -13.27
N PHE A 130 -22.36 17.17 -12.09
CA PHE A 130 -23.71 17.29 -11.56
C PHE A 130 -24.34 18.62 -11.96
N SER A 131 -23.58 19.71 -11.87
CA SER A 131 -24.01 21.05 -12.29
C SER A 131 -24.61 21.03 -13.69
N GLU A 132 -25.93 21.20 -13.80
CA GLU A 132 -26.64 21.36 -15.07
C GLU A 132 -26.46 20.19 -16.05
N ALA A 133 -26.41 18.96 -15.54
CA ALA A 133 -26.12 17.73 -16.29
C ALA A 133 -26.89 17.51 -17.62
N HIS A 134 -28.04 18.15 -17.79
CA HIS A 134 -28.87 18.08 -19.01
C HIS A 134 -28.51 19.13 -20.08
N GLN A 135 -27.75 20.18 -19.73
CA GLN A 135 -27.44 21.28 -20.63
C GLN A 135 -26.16 21.04 -21.46
N PHE A 136 -25.31 20.11 -21.03
CA PHE A 136 -23.99 19.89 -21.61
C PHE A 136 -23.83 18.47 -22.17
N ILE A 137 -23.01 18.36 -23.21
CA ILE A 137 -22.48 17.07 -23.63
C ILE A 137 -21.41 16.66 -22.63
N GLN A 138 -21.58 15.55 -21.93
CA GLN A 138 -20.62 15.06 -20.96
C GLN A 138 -19.82 13.89 -21.53
N VAL A 139 -18.50 13.97 -21.46
CA VAL A 139 -17.59 12.92 -21.91
C VAL A 139 -16.78 12.43 -20.73
N PHE A 140 -16.99 11.18 -20.34
CA PHE A 140 -16.23 10.54 -19.28
C PHE A 140 -15.13 9.67 -19.88
N ASP A 141 -13.93 9.76 -19.33
CA ASP A 141 -12.89 8.78 -19.65
C ASP A 141 -13.33 7.39 -19.23
N ARG A 142 -13.18 6.41 -20.13
CA ARG A 142 -13.55 5.01 -19.88
C ARG A 142 -12.87 4.43 -18.62
N GLY A 143 -11.70 4.93 -18.23
CA GLY A 143 -10.97 4.50 -17.04
C GLY A 143 -11.61 4.96 -15.72
N LEU A 144 -12.68 5.76 -15.77
CA LEU A 144 -13.53 6.04 -14.62
C LEU A 144 -14.45 4.86 -14.27
N LEU A 145 -14.66 3.91 -15.19
CA LEU A 145 -15.42 2.67 -14.96
C LEU A 145 -14.57 1.58 -14.30
N ASP A 146 -13.25 1.71 -14.35
CA ASP A 146 -12.32 0.77 -13.72
C ASP A 146 -12.45 0.84 -12.19
N ARG A 147 -12.47 -0.32 -11.54
CA ARG A 147 -12.39 -0.42 -10.08
C ARG A 147 -10.96 -0.18 -9.64
N TYR A 148 -10.75 0.91 -8.92
CA TYR A 148 -9.45 1.24 -8.32
C TYR A 148 -9.32 0.61 -6.95
N PRO A 149 -8.15 0.65 -6.29
CA PRO A 149 -8.07 0.31 -4.87
C PRO A 149 -9.14 1.05 -4.05
N ALA A 150 -9.45 0.51 -2.86
CA ALA A 150 -10.38 1.14 -1.95
C ALA A 150 -10.01 2.64 -1.75
N PRO A 151 -10.99 3.55 -1.73
CA PRO A 151 -12.40 3.29 -1.39
C PRO A 151 -13.32 3.04 -2.60
N HIS A 152 -12.78 2.92 -3.82
CA HIS A 152 -13.56 2.76 -5.06
C HIS A 152 -14.45 3.98 -5.43
N THR A 153 -14.36 5.06 -4.66
CA THR A 153 -15.04 6.32 -4.87
C THR A 153 -14.08 7.35 -5.45
N MET A 154 -14.64 8.45 -5.94
CA MET A 154 -13.90 9.63 -6.35
C MET A 154 -14.46 10.87 -5.67
N MET A 155 -13.66 11.92 -5.58
CA MET A 155 -14.06 13.22 -5.05
C MET A 155 -13.94 14.31 -6.11
N THR A 156 -14.79 15.32 -6.03
CA THR A 156 -14.65 16.57 -6.76
C THR A 156 -15.25 17.72 -5.95
N ASN A 157 -15.12 18.96 -6.41
CA ASN A 157 -15.74 20.09 -5.74
C ASN A 157 -17.27 20.06 -5.93
N ALA A 158 -18.01 20.28 -4.85
CA ALA A 158 -19.48 20.31 -4.83
C ALA A 158 -20.04 21.67 -5.29
N GLY A 159 -19.41 22.28 -6.31
CA GLY A 159 -19.78 23.61 -6.81
C GLY A 159 -19.19 24.78 -6.01
N ASP A 160 -18.35 24.49 -5.02
CA ASP A 160 -17.62 25.45 -4.18
C ASP A 160 -16.18 24.96 -3.94
N LEU A 161 -15.23 25.86 -3.63
CA LEU A 161 -13.82 25.47 -3.44
C LEU A 161 -13.55 24.88 -2.05
N GLU A 162 -14.43 25.13 -1.08
CA GLU A 162 -14.32 24.63 0.30
C GLU A 162 -15.17 23.37 0.52
N TRP A 163 -15.90 22.90 -0.48
CA TRP A 163 -16.80 21.75 -0.33
C TRP A 163 -16.51 20.69 -1.37
N ALA A 164 -16.38 19.44 -0.91
CA ALA A 164 -16.27 18.27 -1.78
C ALA A 164 -17.57 17.49 -1.82
N VAL A 165 -17.69 16.71 -2.89
CA VAL A 165 -18.59 15.57 -2.96
C VAL A 165 -17.79 14.33 -3.32
N GLU A 166 -18.01 13.27 -2.56
CA GLU A 166 -17.54 11.91 -2.83
C GLU A 166 -18.67 11.07 -3.44
N PHE A 167 -18.36 10.24 -4.44
CA PHE A 167 -19.34 9.44 -5.18
C PHE A 167 -18.70 8.22 -5.86
N TYR A 168 -19.52 7.26 -6.30
CA TYR A 168 -19.07 6.15 -7.15
C TYR A 168 -19.10 6.57 -8.63
N PRO A 169 -17.96 6.65 -9.32
CA PRO A 169 -17.91 7.19 -10.69
C PRO A 169 -18.71 6.37 -11.70
N ALA A 170 -18.67 5.03 -11.61
CA ALA A 170 -19.41 4.16 -12.52
C ALA A 170 -20.94 4.31 -12.37
N GLU A 171 -21.43 4.42 -11.13
CA GLU A 171 -22.85 4.65 -10.82
C GLU A 171 -23.31 6.01 -11.36
N VAL A 172 -22.52 7.07 -11.13
CA VAL A 172 -22.79 8.40 -11.68
C VAL A 172 -22.91 8.36 -13.20
N ILE A 173 -21.95 7.73 -13.89
CA ILE A 173 -21.95 7.64 -15.36
C ILE A 173 -23.19 6.91 -15.86
N GLU A 174 -23.55 5.78 -15.23
CA GLU A 174 -24.72 4.99 -15.60
C GLU A 174 -26.02 5.78 -15.43
N ILE A 175 -26.21 6.41 -14.27
CA ILE A 175 -27.42 7.19 -13.97
C ILE A 175 -27.52 8.42 -14.89
N LEU A 176 -26.41 9.14 -15.10
CA LEU A 176 -26.40 10.30 -16.00
C LEU A 176 -26.76 9.93 -17.44
N ARG A 177 -26.33 8.76 -17.94
CA ARG A 177 -26.72 8.25 -19.27
C ARG A 177 -28.23 8.00 -19.40
N ASN A 178 -28.89 7.63 -18.31
CA ASN A 178 -30.33 7.37 -18.30
C ASN A 178 -31.16 8.65 -18.30
N VAL A 179 -30.63 9.76 -17.77
CA VAL A 179 -31.36 11.03 -17.63
C VAL A 179 -30.91 12.09 -18.64
N SER A 180 -29.79 11.90 -19.31
CA SER A 180 -29.29 12.79 -20.37
C SER A 180 -28.77 11.97 -21.55
N PRO A 181 -29.35 12.11 -22.76
CA PRO A 181 -28.87 11.40 -23.95
C PRO A 181 -27.49 11.88 -24.44
N GLN A 182 -26.91 12.89 -23.79
CA GLN A 182 -25.66 13.55 -24.18
C GLN A 182 -24.44 13.08 -23.37
N VAL A 183 -24.52 11.91 -22.73
CA VAL A 183 -23.42 11.34 -21.95
C VAL A 183 -22.67 10.27 -22.76
N ILE A 184 -21.38 10.49 -22.95
CA ILE A 184 -20.47 9.69 -23.77
C ILE A 184 -19.37 9.12 -22.88
N VAL A 185 -18.98 7.86 -23.13
CA VAL A 185 -17.81 7.23 -22.50
C VAL A 185 -16.80 6.88 -23.59
N ALA A 186 -15.61 7.44 -23.51
CA ALA A 186 -14.57 7.28 -24.53
C ALA A 186 -13.16 7.26 -23.91
N ASP A 187 -12.16 6.82 -24.66
CA ASP A 187 -10.76 6.89 -24.23
C ASP A 187 -10.21 8.29 -24.54
N ILE A 188 -10.31 9.19 -23.56
CA ILE A 188 -10.02 10.63 -23.73
C ILE A 188 -8.75 11.06 -23.00
N VAL A 189 -7.80 10.14 -22.80
CA VAL A 189 -6.52 10.40 -22.12
C VAL A 189 -5.34 9.81 -22.91
N HIS A 190 -4.20 10.50 -22.95
CA HIS A 190 -3.02 10.07 -23.72
C HIS A 190 -2.31 8.83 -23.14
N HIS A 191 -2.33 8.70 -21.81
CA HIS A 191 -1.65 7.63 -21.10
C HIS A 191 -2.58 7.08 -20.02
N ARG A 192 -3.40 6.08 -20.39
CA ARG A 192 -3.98 5.21 -19.38
C ARG A 192 -2.84 4.32 -18.90
N ARG A 193 -2.21 4.65 -17.76
CA ARG A 193 -1.37 3.66 -17.07
C ARG A 193 -2.28 2.47 -16.77
N GLU A 194 -2.13 1.36 -17.50
CA GLU A 194 -2.88 0.09 -17.34
C GLU A 194 -2.68 -0.58 -15.96
N ARG A 195 -2.15 0.13 -14.96
CA ARG A 195 -1.33 -0.46 -13.89
C ARG A 195 -2.05 -0.78 -12.57
N ARG A 196 -3.35 -0.57 -12.46
CA ARG A 196 -4.01 -0.45 -11.13
C ARG A 196 -4.45 -1.74 -10.45
N ASN A 197 -4.28 -2.88 -11.11
CA ASN A 197 -4.46 -4.18 -10.46
C ASN A 197 -3.16 -4.80 -9.94
N ASN A 198 -2.02 -4.09 -10.04
CA ASN A 198 -0.70 -4.69 -9.80
C ASN A 198 -0.01 -4.24 -8.51
N LEU A 199 -0.67 -3.50 -7.62
CA LEU A 199 -0.11 -3.30 -6.29
C LEU A 199 0.14 -4.67 -5.64
N PRO A 200 1.30 -4.88 -5.01
CA PRO A 200 1.60 -6.15 -4.36
C PRO A 200 0.51 -6.54 -3.35
N VAL A 201 -0.03 -7.76 -3.52
CA VAL A 201 -0.84 -8.42 -2.52
C VAL A 201 0.06 -9.45 -1.85
N PHE A 202 0.43 -9.20 -0.60
CA PHE A 202 1.35 -10.08 0.11
C PHE A 202 0.62 -11.26 0.73
N GLY A 203 1.05 -12.47 0.40
CA GLY A 203 0.71 -13.68 1.13
C GLY A 203 1.80 -13.97 2.15
N ILE A 204 1.49 -13.94 3.45
CA ILE A 204 2.43 -14.30 4.52
C ILE A 204 2.07 -15.71 5.00
N LEU A 205 2.93 -16.67 4.68
CA LEU A 205 2.86 -18.02 5.24
C LEU A 205 3.64 -18.07 6.55
N THR A 206 3.00 -18.54 7.61
CA THR A 206 3.59 -18.67 8.95
C THR A 206 3.08 -19.93 9.66
N GLY A 207 3.60 -20.24 10.84
CA GLY A 207 3.11 -21.37 11.65
C GLY A 207 4.18 -22.07 12.48
N ASN A 208 5.46 -21.95 12.12
CA ASN A 208 6.56 -22.29 13.01
C ASN A 208 6.82 -21.13 14.00
N GLY A 209 5.80 -20.87 14.84
CA GLY A 209 5.58 -19.64 15.58
C GLY A 209 4.64 -18.71 14.82
N PRO A 210 3.31 -18.75 15.05
CA PRO A 210 2.36 -17.79 14.49
C PRO A 210 2.77 -16.33 14.74
N GLU A 211 3.43 -16.08 15.86
CA GLU A 211 3.93 -14.77 16.30
C GLU A 211 4.95 -14.18 15.32
N SER A 212 5.75 -15.01 14.65
CA SER A 212 6.71 -14.55 13.64
C SER A 212 6.02 -13.95 12.43
N GLY A 213 4.89 -14.52 11.99
CA GLY A 213 4.07 -13.94 10.92
C GLY A 213 3.42 -12.62 11.32
N GLN A 214 2.93 -12.53 12.56
CA GLN A 214 2.36 -11.28 13.10
C GLN A 214 3.43 -10.18 13.22
N SER A 215 4.63 -10.55 13.65
CA SER A 215 5.81 -9.69 13.74
C SER A 215 6.20 -9.17 12.36
N LEU A 216 6.34 -10.05 11.35
CA LEU A 216 6.64 -9.66 9.97
C LEU A 216 5.62 -8.65 9.43
N TRP A 217 4.32 -8.93 9.61
CA TRP A 217 3.26 -8.04 9.14
C TRP A 217 3.28 -6.68 9.84
N ARG A 218 3.47 -6.66 11.16
CA ARG A 218 3.58 -5.42 11.95
C ARG A 218 4.76 -4.58 11.50
N GLN A 219 5.92 -5.19 11.27
CA GLN A 219 7.12 -4.49 10.81
C GLN A 219 6.96 -3.97 9.38
N LEU A 220 6.36 -4.75 8.49
CA LEU A 220 6.02 -4.33 7.12
C LEU A 220 5.18 -3.04 7.16
N ASN A 221 4.08 -3.06 7.90
CA ASN A 221 3.21 -1.88 8.06
C ASN A 221 3.96 -0.73 8.72
N GLY A 222 4.79 -1.00 9.73
CA GLY A 222 5.59 0.02 10.41
C GLY A 222 6.55 0.75 9.47
N HIS A 223 7.23 0.02 8.57
CA HIS A 223 8.12 0.61 7.58
C HIS A 223 7.36 1.43 6.53
N ILE A 224 6.26 0.90 5.99
CA ILE A 224 5.40 1.61 5.03
C ILE A 224 4.86 2.91 5.66
N HIS A 225 4.32 2.82 6.88
CA HIS A 225 3.79 3.97 7.59
C HIS A 225 4.85 5.06 7.77
N GLN A 226 6.03 4.71 8.26
CA GLN A 226 7.12 5.67 8.48
C GLN A 226 7.52 6.37 7.18
N GLU A 227 7.58 5.63 6.06
CA GLU A 227 8.05 6.20 4.82
C GLU A 227 6.99 7.06 4.13
N LEU A 228 5.74 6.64 4.11
CA LEU A 228 4.63 7.45 3.59
C LEU A 228 4.39 8.71 4.44
N MET A 229 4.56 8.65 5.76
CA MET A 229 4.50 9.82 6.62
C MET A 229 5.58 10.85 6.28
N LYS A 230 6.82 10.42 6.01
CA LYS A 230 7.90 11.34 5.57
C LYS A 230 7.58 11.99 4.23
N GLN A 231 6.95 11.25 3.32
CA GLN A 231 6.58 11.72 1.99
C GLN A 231 5.26 12.49 1.95
N LYS A 232 4.52 12.55 3.08
CA LYS A 232 3.15 13.10 3.17
C LYS A 232 2.14 12.39 2.23
N LEU A 233 2.32 11.09 2.04
CA LEU A 233 1.47 10.21 1.23
C LEU A 233 0.71 9.18 2.10
N MET A 234 0.59 9.45 3.40
CA MET A 234 -0.16 8.62 4.34
C MET A 234 -1.63 9.06 4.37
N TYR A 235 -2.52 8.19 3.87
CA TYR A 235 -3.96 8.43 3.71
C TYR A 235 -4.79 7.54 4.66
N GLY A 236 -4.23 7.17 5.81
CA GLY A 236 -4.84 6.25 6.76
C GLY A 236 -4.77 4.79 6.30
N ASP A 237 -5.81 4.01 6.58
CA ASP A 237 -5.83 2.56 6.35
C ASP A 237 -5.65 2.17 4.88
N LEU A 238 -6.04 3.06 3.96
CA LEU A 238 -5.93 2.85 2.51
C LEU A 238 -4.50 2.90 1.98
N SER A 239 -3.54 3.36 2.79
CA SER A 239 -2.12 3.40 2.41
C SER A 239 -1.42 2.06 2.53
N TYR A 240 -2.01 1.09 3.24
CA TYR A 240 -1.37 -0.21 3.48
C TYR A 240 -1.67 -1.22 2.36
N PRO A 241 -0.74 -2.15 2.09
CA PRO A 241 -0.97 -3.22 1.13
C PRO A 241 -2.05 -4.17 1.63
N ARG A 242 -2.73 -4.82 0.68
CA ARG A 242 -3.54 -5.99 1.01
C ARG A 242 -2.61 -7.12 1.44
N VAL A 243 -2.89 -7.70 2.61
CA VAL A 243 -2.13 -8.84 3.15
C VAL A 243 -3.09 -10.01 3.41
N ILE A 244 -2.70 -11.20 2.98
CA ILE A 244 -3.37 -12.47 3.26
C ILE A 244 -2.40 -13.27 4.11
N VAL A 245 -2.83 -13.74 5.28
CA VAL A 245 -1.98 -14.52 6.18
C VAL A 245 -2.53 -15.94 6.26
N ASP A 246 -1.68 -16.93 6.01
CA ASP A 246 -1.98 -18.33 6.26
C ASP A 246 -1.06 -18.83 7.38
N SER A 247 -1.66 -19.22 8.50
CA SER A 247 -0.94 -19.63 9.71
C SER A 247 -1.19 -21.11 9.96
N ILE A 248 -0.22 -21.95 9.59
CA ILE A 248 -0.31 -23.41 9.56
C ILE A 248 0.62 -24.02 10.62
N PRO A 249 0.12 -24.38 11.83
CA PRO A 249 0.96 -24.91 12.92
C PRO A 249 1.80 -26.13 12.54
N GLU A 250 1.36 -26.93 11.57
CA GLU A 250 2.08 -28.08 11.02
C GLU A 250 3.44 -27.70 10.41
N MET A 251 3.66 -26.43 10.06
CA MET A 251 4.99 -25.93 9.69
C MET A 251 6.01 -26.07 10.83
N GLY A 252 5.58 -26.20 12.09
CA GLY A 252 6.45 -26.50 13.23
C GLY A 252 7.26 -27.79 13.06
N LEU A 253 6.80 -28.71 12.21
CA LEU A 253 7.57 -29.90 11.81
C LEU A 253 8.92 -29.56 11.18
N SER A 254 9.15 -28.32 10.70
CA SER A 254 10.44 -27.86 10.19
C SER A 254 11.56 -27.88 11.22
N MET A 255 11.25 -27.93 12.53
CA MET A 255 12.26 -28.16 13.57
C MET A 255 12.94 -29.53 13.40
N GLU A 256 12.22 -30.50 12.84
CA GLU A 256 12.66 -31.86 12.50
C GLU A 256 12.78 -32.05 10.96
N LEU A 257 13.07 -30.98 10.20
CA LEU A 257 13.22 -30.97 8.73
C LEU A 257 13.89 -32.22 8.10
N LYS A 258 15.10 -32.61 8.51
CA LYS A 258 15.85 -33.80 8.03
C LYS A 258 15.04 -35.09 8.12
N GLU A 259 14.28 -35.27 9.20
CA GLU A 259 13.46 -36.44 9.46
C GLU A 259 12.06 -36.33 8.80
N ARG A 260 11.68 -35.12 8.38
CA ARG A 260 10.33 -34.80 7.90
C ARG A 260 10.32 -33.96 6.62
N LEU A 261 11.27 -34.19 5.72
CA LEU A 261 11.40 -33.41 4.49
C LEU A 261 10.07 -33.40 3.71
N GLN A 262 9.55 -34.58 3.39
CA GLN A 262 8.33 -34.69 2.60
C GLN A 262 7.10 -34.05 3.29
N PRO A 263 6.76 -34.37 4.56
CA PRO A 263 5.65 -33.71 5.24
C PRO A 263 5.79 -32.18 5.32
N VAL A 264 6.99 -31.65 5.61
CA VAL A 264 7.20 -30.20 5.68
C VAL A 264 7.02 -29.58 4.30
N ARG A 265 7.55 -30.21 3.24
CA ARG A 265 7.39 -29.74 1.87
C ARG A 265 5.92 -29.64 1.48
N GLU A 266 5.13 -30.68 1.76
CA GLU A 266 3.70 -30.71 1.45
C GLU A 266 2.94 -29.57 2.14
N VAL A 267 3.19 -29.35 3.43
CA VAL A 267 2.57 -28.27 4.20
C VAL A 267 2.95 -26.89 3.65
N VAL A 268 4.24 -26.65 3.41
CA VAL A 268 4.72 -25.33 2.95
C VAL A 268 4.24 -25.04 1.53
N CYS A 269 4.38 -26.00 0.61
CA CYS A 269 3.95 -25.83 -0.77
C CYS A 269 2.43 -25.66 -0.87
N GLY A 270 1.65 -26.47 -0.15
CA GLY A 270 0.20 -26.35 -0.11
C GLY A 270 -0.27 -25.01 0.46
N GLY A 271 0.38 -24.51 1.51
CA GLY A 271 0.10 -23.17 2.06
C GLY A 271 0.39 -22.04 1.07
N VAL A 272 1.47 -22.15 0.30
CA VAL A 272 1.77 -21.18 -0.78
C VAL A 272 0.70 -21.23 -1.88
N GLU A 273 0.29 -22.42 -2.33
CA GLU A 273 -0.79 -22.57 -3.31
C GLU A 273 -2.11 -21.96 -2.80
N ASN A 274 -2.45 -22.16 -1.52
CA ASN A 274 -3.64 -21.57 -0.91
C ASN A 274 -3.61 -20.03 -0.93
N LEU A 275 -2.47 -19.43 -0.58
CA LEU A 275 -2.29 -17.98 -0.62
C LEU A 275 -2.43 -17.42 -2.05
N LEU A 276 -1.83 -18.10 -3.03
CA LEU A 276 -1.94 -17.73 -4.45
C LEU A 276 -3.39 -17.83 -4.94
N HIS A 277 -4.11 -18.90 -4.60
CA HIS A 277 -5.54 -19.04 -4.92
C HIS A 277 -6.41 -17.97 -4.25
N ALA A 278 -6.04 -17.50 -3.06
CA ALA A 278 -6.71 -16.38 -2.38
C ALA A 278 -6.41 -15.00 -3.01
N GLY A 279 -5.53 -14.95 -4.01
CA GLY A 279 -5.18 -13.76 -4.77
C GLY A 279 -3.91 -13.04 -4.29
N ALA A 280 -3.04 -13.70 -3.53
CA ALA A 280 -1.71 -13.17 -3.25
C ALA A 280 -0.86 -13.15 -4.53
N THR A 281 -0.11 -12.07 -4.75
CA THR A 281 0.84 -11.95 -5.87
C THR A 281 2.29 -12.05 -5.44
N HIS A 282 2.57 -11.79 -4.15
CA HIS A 282 3.91 -11.83 -3.57
C HIS A 282 3.89 -12.71 -2.32
N ILE A 283 4.62 -13.82 -2.34
CA ILE A 283 4.62 -14.81 -1.26
C ILE A 283 5.84 -14.60 -0.38
N ALA A 284 5.59 -14.37 0.90
CA ALA A 284 6.59 -14.29 1.95
C ALA A 284 6.39 -15.43 2.96
N ILE A 285 7.49 -15.97 3.50
CA ILE A 285 7.43 -16.99 4.54
C ILE A 285 8.15 -16.48 5.79
N ALA A 286 7.43 -16.39 6.91
CA ALA A 286 7.97 -15.91 8.18
C ALA A 286 8.77 -17.03 8.91
N CYS A 287 9.76 -17.60 8.24
CA CYS A 287 10.63 -18.64 8.77
C CYS A 287 11.98 -18.64 8.05
N ASN A 288 13.06 -18.90 8.80
CA ASN A 288 14.42 -18.99 8.25
C ASN A 288 14.82 -20.42 7.82
N THR A 289 14.01 -21.44 8.16
CA THR A 289 14.31 -22.86 7.87
C THR A 289 13.64 -23.36 6.59
N THR A 290 12.38 -22.99 6.37
CA THR A 290 11.61 -23.42 5.18
C THR A 290 12.06 -22.84 3.83
N PRO A 291 12.86 -21.75 3.74
CA PRO A 291 13.53 -21.37 2.50
C PRO A 291 14.43 -22.46 1.91
N TYR A 292 14.70 -23.56 2.64
CA TYR A 292 15.24 -24.79 2.05
C TYR A 292 14.50 -25.23 0.77
N TYR A 293 13.17 -25.03 0.71
CA TYR A 293 12.33 -25.36 -0.45
C TYR A 293 12.26 -24.25 -1.51
N GLU A 294 13.14 -23.25 -1.49
CA GLU A 294 13.07 -22.06 -2.35
C GLU A 294 12.81 -22.37 -3.83
N LYS A 295 13.45 -23.40 -4.40
CA LYS A 295 13.20 -23.81 -5.79
C LYS A 295 11.75 -24.22 -6.04
N ASP A 296 11.21 -25.10 -5.18
CA ASP A 296 9.81 -25.54 -5.28
C ASP A 296 8.85 -24.33 -5.18
N LEU A 297 9.14 -23.42 -4.24
CA LEU A 297 8.31 -22.24 -3.98
C LEU A 297 8.33 -21.25 -5.15
N GLN A 298 9.51 -21.04 -5.76
CA GLN A 298 9.65 -20.23 -6.96
C GLN A 298 8.87 -20.82 -8.14
N GLU A 299 8.96 -22.14 -8.36
CA GLU A 299 8.22 -22.84 -9.42
C GLU A 299 6.70 -22.74 -9.23
N ILE A 300 6.21 -22.99 -8.01
CA ILE A 300 4.78 -22.86 -7.68
C ILE A 300 4.31 -21.42 -7.91
N CYS A 301 5.05 -20.43 -7.40
CA CYS A 301 4.68 -19.03 -7.59
C CYS A 301 4.62 -18.66 -9.07
N ALA A 302 5.65 -19.01 -9.85
CA ALA A 302 5.72 -18.71 -11.28
C ALA A 302 4.54 -19.33 -12.06
N LYS A 303 4.16 -20.58 -11.74
CA LYS A 303 3.03 -21.27 -12.35
C LYS A 303 1.69 -20.55 -12.13
N HIS A 304 1.52 -19.87 -10.99
CA HIS A 304 0.31 -19.15 -10.62
C HIS A 304 0.39 -17.64 -10.92
N GLY A 305 1.44 -17.17 -11.60
CA GLY A 305 1.65 -15.74 -11.88
C GLY A 305 2.00 -14.90 -10.65
N GLY A 306 2.44 -15.55 -9.56
CA GLY A 306 2.95 -14.90 -8.36
C GLY A 306 4.47 -14.90 -8.29
N ARG A 307 5.02 -14.28 -7.24
CA ARG A 307 6.46 -14.20 -6.97
C ARG A 307 6.76 -14.65 -5.55
N PHE A 308 7.68 -15.61 -5.40
CA PHE A 308 8.27 -15.91 -4.10
C PHE A 308 9.32 -14.86 -3.74
N ILE A 309 9.24 -14.30 -2.53
CA ILE A 309 10.17 -13.30 -2.02
C ILE A 309 11.05 -13.96 -0.97
N SER A 310 12.35 -14.09 -1.25
CA SER A 310 13.27 -14.82 -0.37
C SER A 310 13.82 -13.95 0.76
N VAL A 311 13.74 -14.45 2.00
CA VAL A 311 14.40 -13.80 3.15
C VAL A 311 15.93 -13.80 2.99
N VAL A 312 16.49 -14.83 2.34
CA VAL A 312 17.93 -14.93 2.11
C VAL A 312 18.38 -13.85 1.13
N GLU A 313 17.63 -13.66 0.03
CA GLU A 313 17.89 -12.58 -0.93
C GLU A 313 17.84 -11.21 -0.26
N ALA A 314 16.81 -10.95 0.56
CA ALA A 314 16.68 -9.70 1.30
C ALA A 314 17.89 -9.44 2.23
N VAL A 315 18.35 -10.48 2.93
CA VAL A 315 19.55 -10.40 3.80
C VAL A 315 20.82 -10.15 2.98
N LEU A 316 21.02 -10.87 1.87
CA LEU A 316 22.19 -10.70 1.01
C LEU A 316 22.28 -9.26 0.48
N GLN A 317 21.19 -8.73 -0.07
CA GLN A 317 21.13 -7.36 -0.57
C GLN A 317 21.39 -6.33 0.54
N TYR A 318 20.89 -6.59 1.76
CA TYR A 318 21.17 -5.73 2.90
C TYR A 318 22.66 -5.73 3.27
N LEU A 319 23.28 -6.91 3.40
CA LEU A 319 24.70 -7.02 3.78
C LEU A 319 25.61 -6.34 2.75
N GLU A 320 25.33 -6.54 1.46
CA GLU A 320 26.05 -5.91 0.35
C GLU A 320 25.91 -4.38 0.39
N LYS A 321 24.67 -3.87 0.46
CA LYS A 321 24.38 -2.43 0.52
C LYS A 321 25.07 -1.73 1.69
N HIS A 322 25.25 -2.43 2.81
CA HIS A 322 25.88 -1.90 4.02
C HIS A 322 27.36 -2.26 4.16
N ASN A 323 27.96 -2.94 3.19
CA ASN A 323 29.36 -3.39 3.21
C ASN A 323 29.74 -4.16 4.49
N LEU A 324 28.86 -5.05 4.95
CA LEU A 324 29.07 -5.81 6.18
C LEU A 324 29.74 -7.15 5.86
N THR A 325 30.97 -7.35 6.35
CA THR A 325 31.82 -8.52 6.01
C THR A 325 32.37 -9.28 7.23
N ASN A 326 32.03 -8.87 8.45
CA ASN A 326 32.46 -9.49 9.71
C ASN A 326 31.26 -9.81 10.61
N LEU A 327 30.57 -10.92 10.30
CA LEU A 327 29.28 -11.27 10.92
C LEU A 327 29.28 -12.70 11.45
N THR A 328 28.65 -12.89 12.61
CA THR A 328 28.29 -14.21 13.11
C THR A 328 26.82 -14.50 12.80
N LEU A 329 26.52 -15.64 12.19
CA LEU A 329 25.16 -16.15 11.99
C LEU A 329 24.69 -16.88 13.25
N MET A 330 23.65 -16.34 13.87
CA MET A 330 22.94 -16.94 15.00
C MET A 330 21.66 -17.59 14.50
N ALA A 331 21.67 -18.91 14.38
CA ALA A 331 20.53 -19.70 13.91
C ALA A 331 20.54 -21.08 14.57
N ILE A 332 19.45 -21.85 14.39
CA ILE A 332 19.46 -23.28 14.77
C ILE A 332 20.53 -24.05 13.97
N PRO A 333 21.08 -25.17 14.48
CA PRO A 333 22.22 -25.86 13.85
C PRO A 333 22.05 -26.15 12.35
N ARG A 334 20.82 -26.44 11.88
CA ARG A 334 20.51 -26.73 10.48
C ARG A 334 20.63 -25.52 9.55
N VAL A 335 20.42 -24.33 10.07
CA VAL A 335 20.60 -23.06 9.35
C VAL A 335 22.02 -22.55 9.56
N ALA A 336 22.51 -22.62 10.80
CA ALA A 336 23.81 -22.09 11.21
C ALA A 336 24.99 -22.77 10.51
N ASN A 337 24.91 -24.09 10.26
CA ASN A 337 25.98 -24.80 9.55
C ASN A 337 26.16 -24.34 8.09
N MET A 338 25.19 -23.58 7.55
CA MET A 338 25.19 -23.07 6.18
C MET A 338 25.53 -24.17 5.16
N GLY A 339 25.12 -25.41 5.47
CA GLY A 339 25.40 -26.63 4.71
C GLY A 339 24.24 -26.99 3.79
N GLU A 340 24.10 -28.28 3.48
CA GLU A 340 23.10 -28.81 2.54
C GLU A 340 21.65 -28.39 2.85
N PHE A 341 21.30 -28.20 4.12
CA PHE A 341 19.95 -27.88 4.57
C PHE A 341 19.68 -26.40 4.81
N SER A 342 20.65 -25.52 4.54
CA SER A 342 20.54 -24.09 4.85
C SER A 342 20.47 -23.27 3.57
N ALA A 343 19.35 -22.57 3.39
CA ALA A 343 19.22 -21.58 2.32
C ALA A 343 20.21 -20.42 2.48
N PHE A 344 20.78 -20.22 3.68
CA PHE A 344 21.81 -19.21 3.95
C PHE A 344 23.23 -19.64 3.56
N ALA A 345 23.42 -20.77 2.87
CA ALA A 345 24.72 -21.19 2.36
C ALA A 345 25.52 -20.09 1.62
N PRO A 346 24.90 -19.22 0.79
CA PRO A 346 25.61 -18.12 0.12
C PRO A 346 26.27 -17.11 1.05
N LEU A 347 25.85 -17.02 2.33
CA LEU A 347 26.49 -16.13 3.30
C LEU A 347 27.94 -16.51 3.60
N LYS A 348 28.34 -17.76 3.35
CA LYS A 348 29.74 -18.19 3.49
C LYS A 348 30.68 -17.39 2.59
N ASP A 349 30.24 -17.10 1.36
CA ASP A 349 31.03 -16.37 0.38
C ASP A 349 31.23 -14.91 0.78
N LEU A 350 30.39 -14.39 1.68
CA LEU A 350 30.50 -13.06 2.29
C LEU A 350 31.31 -13.04 3.60
N GLY A 351 31.92 -14.18 3.98
CA GLY A 351 32.71 -14.29 5.21
C GLY A 351 31.88 -14.36 6.49
N VAL A 352 30.56 -14.62 6.40
CA VAL A 352 29.73 -14.85 7.59
C VAL A 352 30.14 -16.18 8.22
N VAL A 353 30.39 -16.16 9.53
CA VAL A 353 30.80 -17.34 10.30
C VAL A 353 29.63 -17.87 11.14
N PRO A 354 29.49 -19.20 11.32
CA PRO A 354 28.53 -19.73 12.26
C PRO A 354 28.87 -19.35 13.69
N MET A 355 27.85 -19.20 14.53
CA MET A 355 28.04 -19.08 15.97
C MET A 355 28.79 -20.29 16.55
N ALA A 356 29.64 -20.08 17.57
CA ALA A 356 30.39 -21.16 18.18
C ALA A 356 29.48 -22.22 18.82
N GLN A 357 29.85 -23.50 18.64
CA GLN A 357 29.05 -24.67 19.07
C GLN A 357 28.66 -24.64 20.56
N ARG A 358 29.52 -24.09 21.42
CA ARG A 358 29.26 -23.95 22.87
C ARG A 358 28.03 -23.09 23.21
N ALA A 359 27.54 -22.28 22.27
CA ALA A 359 26.34 -21.46 22.45
C ALA A 359 25.05 -22.10 21.90
N GLU A 360 25.13 -23.25 21.23
CA GLU A 360 23.96 -23.92 20.62
C GLU A 360 22.89 -24.30 21.65
N CYS A 361 23.29 -24.74 22.85
CA CYS A 361 22.35 -25.11 23.91
C CYS A 361 21.47 -23.92 24.32
N TYR A 362 22.04 -22.71 24.39
CA TYR A 362 21.29 -21.50 24.72
C TYR A 362 20.32 -21.10 23.62
N LEU A 363 20.68 -21.29 22.34
CA LEU A 363 19.76 -21.00 21.22
C LEU A 363 18.58 -21.96 21.17
N GLN A 364 18.84 -23.26 21.39
CA GLN A 364 17.77 -24.25 21.46
C GLN A 364 16.83 -23.93 22.62
N GLU A 365 17.37 -23.63 23.81
CA GLU A 365 16.57 -23.19 24.95
C GLU A 365 15.74 -21.94 24.61
N LEU A 366 16.37 -20.93 24.00
CA LEU A 366 15.71 -19.66 23.67
C LEU A 366 14.53 -19.85 22.71
N GLY A 367 14.67 -20.70 21.69
CA GLY A 367 13.59 -21.03 20.76
C GLY A 367 12.37 -21.62 21.48
N TYR A 368 12.57 -22.49 22.48
CA TYR A 368 11.48 -23.03 23.28
C TYR A 368 10.91 -22.05 24.30
N LEU A 369 11.76 -21.25 24.95
CA LEU A 369 11.32 -20.28 25.95
C LEU A 369 10.41 -19.23 25.32
N VAL A 370 10.78 -18.67 24.17
CA VAL A 370 9.97 -17.65 23.49
C VAL A 370 8.61 -18.21 23.09
N LYS A 371 8.54 -19.46 22.58
CA LYS A 371 7.27 -20.10 22.20
C LYS A 371 6.35 -20.38 23.40
N ARG A 372 6.87 -20.42 24.62
CA ARG A 372 6.11 -20.65 25.86
C ARG A 372 5.92 -19.38 26.69
N MET A 373 6.41 -18.25 26.19
CA MET A 373 6.38 -17.00 26.92
C MET A 373 4.96 -16.45 26.96
N GLU A 374 4.45 -16.23 28.17
CA GLU A 374 3.15 -15.58 28.37
C GLU A 374 3.17 -14.12 27.88
N PRO A 375 2.03 -13.57 27.42
CA PRO A 375 1.92 -12.19 26.97
C PRO A 375 2.40 -11.17 28.02
N GLU A 376 2.12 -11.42 29.30
CA GLU A 376 2.45 -10.55 30.43
C GLU A 376 3.92 -10.66 30.87
N ASN A 377 4.64 -11.68 30.40
CA ASN A 377 6.04 -11.88 30.76
C ASN A 377 6.92 -10.79 30.11
N LYS A 378 7.71 -10.11 30.96
CA LYS A 378 8.68 -9.06 30.57
C LYS A 378 9.88 -9.59 29.76
N GLY A 379 10.01 -10.90 29.57
CA GLY A 379 11.03 -11.51 28.72
C GLY A 379 12.46 -11.47 29.29
N VAL A 380 12.61 -11.22 30.60
CA VAL A 380 13.93 -11.00 31.23
C VAL A 380 14.80 -12.25 31.18
N LYS A 381 14.20 -13.44 31.40
CA LYS A 381 14.92 -14.71 31.36
C LYS A 381 15.44 -14.98 29.95
N GLU A 382 14.57 -14.84 28.97
CA GLU A 382 14.83 -15.01 27.54
C GLU A 382 15.93 -14.06 27.07
N LEU A 383 15.85 -12.79 27.49
CA LEU A 383 16.88 -11.79 27.21
C LEU A 383 18.24 -12.11 27.84
N ASN A 384 18.26 -12.69 29.04
CA ASN A 384 19.51 -13.11 29.68
C ASN A 384 20.09 -14.32 28.96
N THR A 385 19.27 -15.31 28.60
CA THR A 385 19.67 -16.45 27.76
C THR A 385 20.24 -15.99 26.42
N LEU A 386 19.62 -15.02 25.76
CA LEU A 386 20.15 -14.40 24.54
C LEU A 386 21.52 -13.73 24.78
N THR A 387 21.66 -12.96 25.86
CA THR A 387 22.96 -12.35 26.23
C THR A 387 24.05 -13.40 26.42
N HIS A 388 23.72 -14.53 27.07
CA HIS A 388 24.65 -15.64 27.24
C HIS A 388 25.02 -16.28 25.91
N ALA A 389 24.03 -16.56 25.05
CA ALA A 389 24.28 -17.07 23.70
C ALA A 389 25.23 -16.17 22.91
N ILE A 390 25.01 -14.84 22.93
CA ILE A 390 25.88 -13.87 22.25
C ILE A 390 27.29 -13.88 22.84
N ARG A 391 27.43 -13.74 24.16
CA ARG A 391 28.75 -13.69 24.83
C ARG A 391 29.56 -14.96 24.64
N SER A 392 28.89 -16.11 24.59
CA SER A 392 29.54 -17.40 24.41
C SER A 392 29.77 -17.72 22.94
N GLY A 393 28.95 -17.21 22.02
CA GLY A 393 28.89 -17.70 20.64
C GLY A 393 29.42 -16.75 19.57
N VAL A 394 29.53 -15.46 19.86
CA VAL A 394 29.77 -14.39 18.87
C VAL A 394 31.11 -13.71 19.10
N ASP A 395 32.05 -13.94 18.19
CA ASP A 395 33.38 -13.32 18.23
C ASP A 395 33.46 -12.04 17.37
N THR A 396 32.54 -11.86 16.42
CA THR A 396 32.48 -10.70 15.51
C THR A 396 31.75 -9.51 16.13
N ASP A 397 31.82 -8.33 15.50
CA ASP A 397 31.11 -7.12 16.00
C ASP A 397 29.61 -7.13 15.68
N HIS A 398 29.24 -7.82 14.60
CA HIS A 398 27.86 -7.94 14.14
C HIS A 398 27.36 -9.37 14.30
N VAL A 399 26.10 -9.52 14.73
CA VAL A 399 25.40 -10.81 14.77
C VAL A 399 24.13 -10.73 13.93
N LEU A 400 24.05 -11.61 12.93
CA LEU A 400 22.85 -11.80 12.13
C LEU A 400 21.96 -12.85 12.80
N ILE A 401 20.79 -12.42 13.23
CA ILE A 401 19.77 -13.29 13.83
C ILE A 401 18.94 -13.91 12.70
N ALA A 402 19.06 -15.23 12.53
CA ALA A 402 18.26 -16.04 11.62
C ALA A 402 17.41 -17.07 12.38
N LEU A 403 16.77 -16.60 13.46
CA LEU A 403 15.79 -17.34 14.25
C LEU A 403 14.63 -16.40 14.59
N THR A 404 13.46 -16.65 14.02
CA THR A 404 12.34 -15.69 14.04
C THR A 404 11.72 -15.53 15.44
N GLU A 405 11.90 -16.51 16.34
CA GLU A 405 11.56 -16.39 17.75
C GLU A 405 12.39 -15.29 18.45
N ILE A 406 13.67 -15.16 18.10
CA ILE A 406 14.50 -14.10 18.67
C ILE A 406 14.04 -12.74 18.16
N SER A 407 13.67 -12.64 16.88
CA SER A 407 13.08 -11.42 16.30
C SER A 407 11.83 -10.98 17.08
N VAL A 408 10.91 -11.92 17.36
CA VAL A 408 9.71 -11.67 18.17
C VAL A 408 10.05 -11.20 19.59
N LEU A 409 11.07 -11.79 20.22
CA LEU A 409 11.54 -11.36 21.54
C LEU A 409 12.07 -9.92 21.50
N LEU A 410 12.93 -9.59 20.52
CA LEU A 410 13.60 -8.30 20.41
C LEU A 410 12.61 -7.14 20.17
N GLU A 411 11.49 -7.39 19.50
CA GLU A 411 10.44 -6.39 19.30
C GLU A 411 9.81 -5.86 20.60
N ARG A 412 9.87 -6.62 21.70
CA ARG A 412 9.31 -6.21 23.00
C ARG A 412 10.13 -5.14 23.71
N PHE A 413 11.32 -4.82 23.19
CA PHE A 413 12.27 -3.93 23.84
C PHE A 413 12.56 -2.68 23.01
N ASP A 414 13.13 -1.67 23.67
CA ASP A 414 13.49 -0.42 23.00
C ASP A 414 14.54 -0.64 21.88
N SER A 415 14.65 0.36 21.01
CA SER A 415 15.53 0.32 19.85
C SER A 415 17.02 0.18 20.19
N LYS A 416 17.45 0.58 21.41
CA LYS A 416 18.84 0.47 21.83
C LYS A 416 19.17 -0.99 22.17
N ILE A 417 18.32 -1.64 22.96
CA ILE A 417 18.46 -3.07 23.29
C ILE A 417 18.32 -3.93 22.04
N ARG A 418 17.38 -3.56 21.16
CA ARG A 418 17.16 -4.26 19.89
C ARG A 418 18.37 -4.22 18.96
N ARG A 419 19.10 -3.09 18.91
CA ARG A 419 20.23 -2.89 17.97
C ARG A 419 21.59 -3.22 18.56
N ASN A 420 21.75 -3.17 19.88
CA ASN A 420 23.01 -3.50 20.53
C ASN A 420 22.79 -4.35 21.78
N ARG A 421 23.44 -5.52 21.80
CA ARG A 421 23.38 -6.45 22.94
C ARG A 421 24.74 -7.04 23.21
N ALA A 422 25.15 -7.02 24.48
CA ALA A 422 26.46 -7.49 24.91
C ALA A 422 27.64 -6.85 24.15
N GLY A 423 27.49 -5.59 23.72
CA GLY A 423 28.49 -4.88 22.92
C GLY A 423 28.52 -5.27 21.45
N LYS A 424 27.59 -6.12 20.98
CA LYS A 424 27.48 -6.57 19.59
C LYS A 424 26.30 -5.87 18.90
N ASN A 425 26.46 -5.56 17.62
CA ASN A 425 25.42 -4.99 16.79
C ASN A 425 24.51 -6.11 16.29
N ILE A 426 23.23 -6.04 16.64
CA ILE A 426 22.22 -7.01 16.23
C ILE A 426 21.67 -6.62 14.86
N ILE A 427 21.61 -7.60 13.96
CA ILE A 427 20.98 -7.49 12.65
C ILE A 427 19.91 -8.57 12.59
N ASP A 428 18.65 -8.16 12.46
CA ASP A 428 17.50 -9.08 12.48
C ASP A 428 17.05 -9.39 11.04
N SER A 429 17.11 -10.67 10.66
CA SER A 429 16.64 -11.13 9.34
C SER A 429 15.17 -10.82 9.10
N LEU A 430 14.32 -10.86 10.13
CA LEU A 430 12.89 -10.61 9.97
C LEU A 430 12.59 -9.12 9.76
N GLU A 431 13.36 -8.24 10.42
CA GLU A 431 13.31 -6.78 10.19
C GLU A 431 13.77 -6.42 8.78
N ILE A 432 14.89 -6.99 8.34
CA ILE A 432 15.39 -6.81 6.96
C ILE A 432 14.32 -7.26 5.97
N TYR A 433 13.71 -8.41 6.21
CA TYR A 433 12.71 -8.97 5.33
C TYR A 433 11.44 -8.11 5.26
N ALA A 434 10.96 -7.64 6.41
CA ALA A 434 9.84 -6.71 6.48
C ALA A 434 10.12 -5.42 5.70
N LYS A 435 11.32 -4.86 5.87
CA LYS A 435 11.77 -3.68 5.13
C LYS A 435 11.82 -3.95 3.63
N TYR A 436 12.34 -5.10 3.22
CA TYR A 436 12.42 -5.48 1.81
C TYR A 436 11.03 -5.59 1.16
N LEU A 437 10.07 -6.21 1.85
CA LEU A 437 8.67 -6.26 1.41
C LEU A 437 8.04 -4.86 1.33
N ALA A 438 8.35 -3.99 2.30
CA ALA A 438 7.89 -2.60 2.30
C ALA A 438 8.45 -1.84 1.09
N ASP A 439 9.75 -1.98 0.80
CA ASP A 439 10.41 -1.33 -0.32
C ASP A 439 9.77 -1.79 -1.66
N ILE A 440 9.44 -3.08 -1.83
CA ILE A 440 8.68 -3.59 -3.01
C ILE A 440 7.34 -2.87 -3.18
N TYR A 441 6.60 -2.68 -2.09
CA TYR A 441 5.31 -2.00 -2.14
C TYR A 441 5.45 -0.50 -2.43
N LEU A 442 6.38 0.16 -1.76
CA LEU A 442 6.64 1.59 -1.92
C LEU A 442 7.13 1.91 -3.34
N ASP A 443 7.97 1.06 -3.92
CA ASP A 443 8.42 1.21 -5.31
C ASP A 443 7.25 1.06 -6.30
N ALA A 444 6.35 0.11 -6.05
CA ALA A 444 5.14 -0.05 -6.85
C ALA A 444 4.22 1.18 -6.74
N LEU A 445 4.09 1.76 -5.54
CA LEU A 445 3.29 2.94 -5.28
C LEU A 445 3.90 4.21 -5.90
N ALA A 446 5.20 4.42 -5.79
CA ALA A 446 5.90 5.58 -6.36
C ALA A 446 5.79 5.64 -7.89
N GLN A 447 5.72 4.48 -8.54
CA GLN A 447 5.43 4.39 -9.97
C GLN A 447 4.01 4.84 -10.34
N GLU A 448 3.10 5.09 -9.39
CA GLU A 448 1.78 5.65 -9.64
C GLU A 448 1.79 7.18 -9.71
N ASP A 449 2.58 7.84 -8.87
CA ASP A 449 2.59 9.30 -8.66
C ASP A 449 3.73 10.00 -9.41
N ASP A 450 3.69 10.03 -10.74
CA ASP A 450 4.66 10.81 -11.53
C ASP A 450 4.31 12.31 -11.49
N PRO A 451 5.12 13.15 -10.81
CA PRO A 451 4.82 14.57 -10.63
C PRO A 451 4.97 15.39 -11.91
N THR A 452 5.59 14.85 -12.97
CA THR A 452 5.87 15.58 -14.22
C THR A 452 4.68 15.66 -15.17
N MET A 453 3.62 14.87 -14.94
CA MET A 453 2.43 14.82 -15.81
C MET A 453 1.45 15.99 -15.62
N ASP A 454 1.79 16.96 -14.77
CA ASP A 454 0.93 18.10 -14.41
C ASP A 454 0.94 19.25 -15.44
N SER A 455 1.57 19.08 -16.61
CA SER A 455 1.58 20.11 -17.66
C SER A 455 0.29 20.08 -18.49
N TRP A 456 -0.79 20.58 -17.90
CA TRP A 456 -1.87 21.29 -18.60
C TRP A 456 -2.09 22.71 -18.07
N GLU A 457 -1.27 23.19 -17.12
CA GLU A 457 -0.95 24.63 -17.12
C GLU A 457 -0.09 24.98 -18.34
#